data_AF-A0A804HTA3-F1
#
_entry.id   AF-A0A804HTA3-F1
#
_cell.length_a   1.000
_cell.length_b   1.000
_cell.length_c   1.000
_cell.angle_alpha   90.00
_cell.angle_beta   90.00
_cell.angle_gamma   90.00
#
_symmetry.space_group_name_H-M   'P 1'
#
loop_
_entity.id
_entity.type
_entity.pdbx_description
1 polymer ?
#
loop_
_entity_poly.entity_id
_entity_poly.type
_entity_poly.pdbx_seq_one_letter_code
_entity_poly.pdbx_strand_id
1 'polypeptide(L)'
;MARKRPSEAAPAPPNLDFRAPGDDAWYEVRLAVEEDVEGEAALHVMYCNFSGAFDELYPADRFASLRELEEFAGRFRPTSVQLQDEECRMVVEGTEFCASHTFGDRDVRFYDAVVESVRRSKHRSVNGEAICNCTFEVLWKHGPLAGESTPINVQDICIMEQKWPQNPTLDHFLDIARNRFDGNDKTSKQAIDPERSPLKPMFGEKNYYAFWIDNLEKDLSPMTMNDFIYEQTSLSSQVELSYSVLPVMSCSGMVLLRTEKDAKKLLDFLLDPAHIVVSSRGRPWFVRDDWCRKFEGAMPRYEVKRSNRVQQASSKLKLAYRGTKEYERAKELQGLRCEFHNHLECIYRRLESEERILLTGRE
;
A
#
# COMPACT_ATOMS: atom_id res chain seq x y z
N MET A 1 -44.41 8.10 15.29
CA MET A 1 -43.04 7.65 15.63
C MET A 1 -42.23 7.55 14.34
N ALA A 2 -41.30 8.47 14.12
CA ALA A 2 -40.50 8.53 12.90
C ALA A 2 -39.38 7.46 12.93
N ARG A 3 -39.26 6.68 11.86
CA ARG A 3 -38.18 5.70 11.67
C ARG A 3 -36.85 6.44 11.53
N LYS A 4 -35.91 6.20 12.46
CA LYS A 4 -34.51 6.66 12.35
C LYS A 4 -33.86 5.97 11.14
N ARG A 5 -33.23 6.77 10.27
CA ARG A 5 -32.40 6.27 9.16
C ARG A 5 -31.14 5.58 9.72
N PRO A 6 -30.61 4.55 9.04
CA PRO A 6 -29.30 3.99 9.40
C PRO A 6 -28.22 5.06 9.26
N SER A 7 -27.32 5.11 10.24
CA SER A 7 -26.11 5.92 10.22
C SER A 7 -25.27 5.52 9.02
N GLU A 8 -24.98 6.45 8.11
CA GLU A 8 -23.90 6.32 7.13
C GLU A 8 -22.61 6.00 7.90
N ALA A 9 -21.89 4.98 7.45
CA ALA A 9 -20.53 4.72 7.91
C ALA A 9 -19.66 5.92 7.54
N ALA A 10 -18.76 6.32 8.43
CA ALA A 10 -17.82 7.40 8.14
C ALA A 10 -17.05 7.07 6.85
N PRO A 11 -16.93 8.01 5.89
CA PRO A 11 -16.19 7.78 4.66
C PRO A 11 -14.73 7.43 5.00
N ALA A 12 -14.16 6.48 4.25
CA ALA A 12 -12.73 6.20 4.35
C ALA A 12 -11.94 7.51 4.08
N PRO A 13 -10.87 7.78 4.83
CA PRO A 13 -10.09 8.99 4.61
C PRO A 13 -9.56 9.02 3.17
N PRO A 14 -9.53 10.19 2.52
CA PRO A 14 -9.09 10.31 1.14
C PRO A 14 -7.61 9.91 1.02
N ASN A 15 -7.29 9.20 -0.06
CA ASN A 15 -5.90 8.89 -0.42
C ASN A 15 -5.12 10.18 -0.69
N LEU A 16 -3.84 10.18 -0.36
CA LEU A 16 -2.94 11.32 -0.57
C LEU A 16 -1.82 10.94 -1.52
N ASP A 17 -1.28 11.93 -2.24
CA ASP A 17 0.05 11.80 -2.82
C ASP A 17 1.09 12.28 -1.79
N PHE A 18 2.21 11.59 -1.72
CA PHE A 18 3.40 11.98 -0.96
C PHE A 18 4.59 12.11 -1.90
N ARG A 19 5.34 13.21 -1.76
CA ARG A 19 6.60 13.41 -2.50
C ARG A 19 7.74 12.74 -1.75
N ALA A 20 8.25 11.64 -2.27
CA ALA A 20 9.29 10.84 -1.64
C ALA A 20 10.63 11.60 -1.59
N PRO A 21 11.39 11.56 -0.48
CA PRO A 21 12.68 12.26 -0.40
C PRO A 21 13.79 11.60 -1.23
N GLY A 22 13.67 10.31 -1.54
CA GLY A 22 14.70 9.54 -2.25
C GLY A 22 14.88 9.94 -3.71
N ASP A 23 13.79 10.26 -4.40
CA ASP A 23 13.80 10.58 -5.84
C ASP A 23 12.92 11.77 -6.23
N ASP A 24 12.32 12.44 -5.24
CA ASP A 24 11.46 13.61 -5.37
C ASP A 24 10.19 13.38 -6.22
N ALA A 25 9.85 12.12 -6.50
CA ALA A 25 8.63 11.76 -7.23
C ALA A 25 7.41 11.69 -6.29
N TRP A 26 6.23 11.88 -6.86
CA TRP A 26 4.96 11.73 -6.18
C TRP A 26 4.45 10.30 -6.25
N TYR A 27 3.99 9.80 -5.12
CA TYR A 27 3.40 8.47 -4.99
C TYR A 27 2.12 8.53 -4.17
N GLU A 28 1.12 7.76 -4.57
CA GLU A 28 -0.08 7.58 -3.75
C GLU A 28 0.30 6.84 -2.44
N VAL A 29 -0.18 7.32 -1.30
CA VAL A 29 0.12 6.77 0.03
C VAL A 29 -1.11 6.61 0.90
N ARG A 30 -0.98 5.72 1.87
CA ARG A 30 -1.86 5.62 3.04
C ARG A 30 -1.08 6.02 4.27
N LEU A 31 -1.78 6.62 5.24
CA LEU A 31 -1.17 7.10 6.47
C LEU A 31 -1.73 6.37 7.69
N ALA A 32 -0.87 6.14 8.67
CA ALA A 32 -1.24 5.76 10.02
C ALA A 32 -0.39 6.55 11.02
N VAL A 33 -0.96 6.87 12.18
CA VAL A 33 -0.17 7.33 13.34
C VAL A 33 0.02 6.15 14.25
N GLU A 34 1.28 5.89 14.61
CA GLU A 34 1.69 4.86 15.55
C GLU A 34 2.22 5.52 16.81
N GLU A 35 1.85 5.04 17.99
CA GLU A 35 2.42 5.47 19.26
C GLU A 35 3.24 4.33 19.85
N ASP A 36 4.45 4.65 20.33
CA ASP A 36 5.26 3.68 21.05
C ASP A 36 4.84 3.54 22.52
N VAL A 37 5.58 2.70 23.26
CA VAL A 37 5.27 2.39 24.68
C VAL A 37 5.49 3.60 25.60
N GLU A 38 6.28 4.57 25.15
CA GLU A 38 6.62 5.80 25.88
C GLU A 38 5.63 6.94 25.53
N GLY A 39 4.73 6.70 24.58
CA GLY A 39 3.73 7.67 24.09
C GLY A 39 4.26 8.56 22.97
N GLU A 40 5.39 8.19 22.36
CA GLU A 40 5.99 8.92 21.25
C GLU A 40 5.29 8.52 19.95
N ALA A 41 4.73 9.51 19.26
CA ALA A 41 3.99 9.30 18.02
C ALA A 41 4.91 9.32 16.80
N ALA A 42 4.64 8.48 15.81
CA ALA A 42 5.28 8.48 14.50
C ALA A 42 4.22 8.40 13.39
N LEU A 43 4.43 9.12 12.29
CA LEU A 43 3.64 8.96 11.08
C LEU A 43 4.24 7.84 10.24
N HIS A 44 3.43 6.84 9.95
CA HIS A 44 3.73 5.77 9.03
C HIS A 44 3.16 6.12 7.65
N VAL A 45 4.05 6.33 6.69
CA VAL A 45 3.74 6.61 5.29
C VAL A 45 3.90 5.32 4.49
N MET A 46 2.78 4.75 4.05
CA MET A 46 2.74 3.49 3.33
C MET A 46 2.50 3.73 1.85
N TYR A 47 3.44 3.33 1.00
CA TYR A 47 3.36 3.55 -0.44
C TYR A 47 2.37 2.57 -1.10
N CYS A 48 1.35 3.11 -1.77
CA CYS A 48 0.38 2.30 -2.49
C CYS A 48 1.04 1.56 -3.65
N ASN A 49 0.74 0.26 -3.79
CA ASN A 49 1.32 -0.63 -4.80
C ASN A 49 2.80 -1.01 -4.60
N PHE A 50 3.41 -0.58 -3.49
CA PHE A 50 4.75 -1.00 -3.09
C PHE A 50 4.68 -1.95 -1.89
N SER A 51 5.73 -2.75 -1.69
CA SER A 51 5.85 -3.56 -0.48
C SER A 51 6.16 -2.66 0.72
N GLY A 52 5.75 -3.08 1.92
CA GLY A 52 6.06 -2.31 3.14
C GLY A 52 7.55 -2.14 3.47
N ALA A 53 8.44 -2.80 2.73
CA ALA A 53 9.88 -2.53 2.80
C ALA A 53 10.27 -1.11 2.33
N PHE A 54 9.38 -0.43 1.60
CA PHE A 54 9.57 0.96 1.15
C PHE A 54 8.85 1.96 2.06
N ASP A 55 8.07 1.50 3.03
CA ASP A 55 7.32 2.39 3.90
C ASP A 55 8.27 3.23 4.76
N GLU A 56 7.85 4.46 5.03
CA GLU A 56 8.66 5.42 5.78
C GLU A 56 7.99 5.77 7.11
N LEU A 57 8.80 5.79 8.17
CA LEU A 57 8.38 6.17 9.50
C LEU A 57 8.99 7.53 9.87
N TYR A 58 8.12 8.44 10.33
CA TYR A 58 8.47 9.78 10.72
C TYR A 58 8.11 10.00 12.19
N PRO A 59 9.04 9.79 13.13
CA PRO A 59 8.85 10.13 14.54
C PRO A 59 8.54 11.63 14.71
N ALA A 60 7.66 11.97 15.65
CA ALA A 60 7.27 13.35 15.90
C ALA A 60 8.39 14.19 16.54
N ASP A 61 9.39 13.57 17.19
CA ASP A 61 10.60 14.24 17.73
C ASP A 61 11.69 14.45 16.68
N ARG A 62 11.55 13.90 15.47
CA ARG A 62 12.55 14.02 14.40
C ARG A 62 12.75 15.46 13.96
N PHE A 63 11.70 16.28 14.01
CA PHE A 63 11.71 17.64 13.48
C PHE A 63 12.38 18.60 14.45
N ALA A 64 13.46 19.25 14.02
CA ALA A 64 14.22 20.20 14.84
C ALA A 64 13.54 21.58 14.94
N SER A 65 12.59 21.89 14.04
CA SER A 65 11.90 23.17 14.02
C SER A 65 10.52 23.09 13.37
N LEU A 66 9.67 24.08 13.67
CA LEU A 66 8.37 24.25 13.00
C LEU A 66 8.52 24.33 11.47
N ARG A 67 9.59 24.96 10.97
CA ARG A 67 9.88 25.08 9.54
C ARG A 67 10.10 23.71 8.89
N GLU A 68 10.86 22.83 9.54
CA GLU A 68 11.10 21.48 9.03
C GLU A 68 9.80 20.65 9.01
N LEU A 69 8.94 20.83 10.01
CA LEU A 69 7.62 20.20 10.05
C LEU A 69 6.70 20.73 8.94
N GLU A 70 6.72 22.03 8.64
CA GLU A 70 5.97 22.64 7.54
C GLU A 70 6.49 22.17 6.17
N GLU A 71 7.81 22.09 5.99
CA GLU A 71 8.44 21.53 4.78
C GLU A 71 8.04 20.07 4.57
N PHE A 72 8.00 19.26 5.64
CA PHE A 72 7.50 17.89 5.61
C PHE A 72 6.01 17.83 5.25
N ALA A 73 5.18 18.66 5.89
CA ALA A 73 3.75 18.71 5.60
C ALA A 73 3.48 19.10 4.13
N GLY A 74 4.31 19.97 3.56
CA GLY A 74 4.26 20.35 2.14
C GLY A 74 4.62 19.25 1.15
N ARG A 75 5.06 18.07 1.62
CA ARG A 75 5.24 16.86 0.79
C ARG A 75 3.95 16.07 0.61
N PHE A 76 2.83 16.48 1.20
CA PHE A 76 1.53 15.82 1.01
C PHE A 76 0.57 16.69 0.22
N ARG A 77 -0.25 16.05 -0.60
CA ARG A 77 -1.36 16.71 -1.30
C ARG A 77 -2.51 15.72 -1.57
N PRO A 78 -3.71 16.20 -1.93
CA PRO A 78 -4.75 15.32 -2.47
C PRO A 78 -4.26 14.52 -3.66
N THR A 79 -4.68 13.26 -3.78
CA THR A 79 -4.30 12.38 -4.91
C THR A 79 -4.61 13.05 -6.25
N SER A 80 -3.63 13.05 -7.15
CA SER A 80 -3.78 13.62 -8.49
C SER A 80 -4.69 12.75 -9.37
N VAL A 81 -5.49 13.38 -10.24
CA VAL A 81 -6.46 12.66 -11.10
C VAL A 81 -6.05 12.77 -12.56
N GLN A 82 -6.00 11.65 -13.27
CA GLN A 82 -5.65 11.63 -14.68
C GLN A 82 -6.60 12.50 -15.51
N LEU A 83 -6.02 13.41 -16.30
CA LEU A 83 -6.72 14.24 -17.26
C LEU A 83 -7.32 13.38 -18.38
N GLN A 84 -8.61 13.53 -18.65
CA GLN A 84 -9.26 12.80 -19.74
C GLN A 84 -9.08 13.50 -21.09
N ASP A 85 -9.14 12.74 -22.19
CA ASP A 85 -8.92 13.25 -23.55
C ASP A 85 -9.78 14.48 -23.89
N GLU A 86 -11.06 14.47 -23.51
CA GLU A 86 -12.01 15.56 -23.75
C GLU A 86 -11.71 16.82 -22.93
N GLU A 87 -10.96 16.66 -21.84
CA GLU A 87 -10.60 17.71 -20.90
C GLU A 87 -9.31 18.45 -21.32
N CYS A 88 -8.60 17.97 -22.34
CA CYS A 88 -7.32 18.54 -22.79
C CYS A 88 -7.36 20.06 -23.05
N ARG A 89 -8.53 20.61 -23.40
CA ARG A 89 -8.78 22.04 -23.61
C ARG A 89 -8.59 22.89 -22.35
N MET A 90 -8.69 22.28 -21.18
CA MET A 90 -8.48 22.91 -19.87
C MET A 90 -7.01 23.24 -19.63
N VAL A 91 -6.09 22.51 -20.28
CA VAL A 91 -4.65 22.68 -20.15
C VAL A 91 -4.18 23.80 -21.06
N VAL A 92 -3.75 24.91 -20.49
CA VAL A 92 -3.21 26.09 -21.20
C VAL A 92 -1.80 26.42 -20.71
N GLU A 93 -1.09 27.30 -21.41
CA GLU A 93 0.22 27.81 -20.97
C GLU A 93 0.16 28.35 -19.54
N GLY A 94 1.17 28.03 -18.74
CA GLY A 94 1.24 28.35 -17.31
C GLY A 94 0.41 27.44 -16.40
N THR A 95 -0.33 26.46 -16.93
CA THR A 95 -1.01 25.45 -16.09
C THR A 95 0.03 24.60 -15.39
N GLU A 96 -0.11 24.43 -14.08
CA GLU A 96 0.69 23.48 -13.31
C GLU A 96 -0.07 22.17 -13.10
N PHE A 97 0.60 21.05 -13.28
CA PHE A 97 0.06 19.73 -13.05
C PHE A 97 1.12 18.75 -12.60
N CYS A 98 0.68 17.57 -12.19
CA CYS A 98 1.52 16.41 -12.02
C CYS A 98 1.63 15.69 -13.38
N ALA A 99 2.84 15.32 -13.80
CA ALA A 99 3.06 14.61 -15.05
C ALA A 99 3.93 13.37 -14.85
N SER A 100 3.63 12.32 -15.60
CA SER A 100 4.44 11.12 -15.63
C SER A 100 5.62 11.26 -16.59
N HIS A 101 6.77 10.74 -16.18
CA HIS A 101 7.92 10.53 -17.04
C HIS A 101 8.37 9.07 -16.96
N THR A 102 8.78 8.50 -18.08
CA THR A 102 9.29 7.12 -18.13
C THR A 102 10.81 7.11 -18.18
N PHE A 103 11.44 6.53 -17.15
CA PHE A 103 12.86 6.20 -17.16
C PHE A 103 13.06 4.76 -17.65
N GLY A 104 13.76 4.60 -18.77
CA GLY A 104 13.90 3.29 -19.41
C GLY A 104 12.56 2.69 -19.83
N ASP A 105 12.43 1.37 -19.79
CA ASP A 105 11.27 0.69 -20.40
C ASP A 105 10.07 0.51 -19.45
N ARG A 106 10.24 0.69 -18.12
CA ARG A 106 9.21 0.29 -17.13
C ARG A 106 9.14 1.12 -15.85
N ASP A 107 9.92 2.17 -15.71
CA ASP A 107 9.91 3.01 -14.52
C ASP A 107 9.17 4.32 -14.80
N VAL A 108 7.89 4.37 -14.42
CA VAL A 108 7.06 5.56 -14.59
C VAL A 108 6.97 6.29 -13.26
N ARG A 109 7.42 7.54 -13.24
CA ARG A 109 7.42 8.40 -12.05
C ARG A 109 6.72 9.71 -12.32
N PHE A 110 6.20 10.32 -11.26
CA PHE A 110 5.34 11.48 -11.36
C PHE A 110 6.00 12.70 -10.73
N TYR A 111 6.06 13.82 -11.45
CA TYR A 111 6.68 15.08 -11.00
C TYR A 111 5.79 16.27 -11.34
N ASP A 112 6.01 17.41 -10.69
CA ASP A 112 5.27 18.61 -11.06
C ASP A 112 5.94 19.28 -12.25
N ALA A 113 5.11 19.75 -13.17
CA ALA A 113 5.55 20.47 -14.35
C ALA A 113 4.60 21.65 -14.63
N VAL A 114 5.11 22.62 -15.38
CA VAL A 114 4.33 23.75 -15.89
C VAL A 114 4.31 23.72 -17.42
N VAL A 115 3.16 24.00 -18.02
CA VAL A 115 3.04 24.06 -19.48
C VAL A 115 3.72 25.31 -20.02
N GLU A 116 4.70 25.13 -20.89
CA GLU A 116 5.34 26.23 -21.62
C GLU A 116 4.61 26.57 -22.91
N SER A 117 4.15 25.56 -23.66
CA SER A 117 3.38 25.77 -24.89
C SER A 117 2.46 24.60 -25.20
N VAL A 118 1.38 24.85 -25.95
CA VAL A 118 0.40 23.82 -26.32
C VAL A 118 0.24 23.71 -27.83
N ARG A 119 0.47 22.51 -28.38
CA ARG A 119 0.24 22.19 -29.79
C ARG A 119 -1.08 21.44 -29.93
N ARG A 120 -2.12 22.16 -30.35
CA ARG A 120 -3.47 21.61 -30.56
C ARG A 120 -3.55 20.83 -31.87
N SER A 121 -4.14 19.65 -31.78
CA SER A 121 -4.39 18.77 -32.93
C SER A 121 -5.84 18.33 -32.96
N LYS A 122 -6.33 17.92 -34.15
CA LYS A 122 -7.65 17.28 -34.25
C LYS A 122 -7.59 15.94 -33.51
N HIS A 123 -8.60 15.70 -32.68
CA HIS A 123 -8.76 14.42 -31.99
C HIS A 123 -9.12 13.33 -32.99
N ARG A 124 -8.64 12.12 -32.74
CA ARG A 124 -9.07 10.94 -33.49
C ARG A 124 -10.30 10.34 -32.80
N SER A 125 -11.25 9.81 -33.56
CA SER A 125 -12.29 8.95 -32.99
C SER A 125 -11.98 7.49 -33.29
N VAL A 126 -11.96 6.65 -32.25
CA VAL A 126 -11.82 5.20 -32.35
C VAL A 126 -12.96 4.58 -31.56
N ASN A 127 -13.77 3.73 -32.20
CA ASN A 127 -14.92 3.07 -31.57
C ASN A 127 -15.93 4.01 -30.87
N GLY A 128 -16.01 5.28 -31.29
CA GLY A 128 -16.89 6.28 -30.68
C GLY A 128 -16.27 7.07 -29.53
N GLU A 129 -15.04 6.74 -29.12
CA GLU A 129 -14.29 7.48 -28.10
C GLU A 129 -13.32 8.46 -28.78
N ALA A 130 -13.18 9.66 -28.19
CA ALA A 130 -12.28 10.70 -28.68
C ALA A 130 -10.90 10.53 -28.04
N ILE A 131 -9.88 10.27 -28.85
CA ILE A 131 -8.47 10.18 -28.44
C ILE A 131 -7.80 11.53 -28.71
N CYS A 132 -7.17 12.10 -27.69
CA CYS A 132 -6.47 13.37 -27.83
C CYS A 132 -5.11 13.18 -28.54
N ASN A 133 -4.86 14.05 -29.52
CA ASN A 133 -3.59 14.09 -30.25
C ASN A 133 -2.81 15.40 -29.97
N CYS A 134 -3.20 16.15 -28.93
CA CYS A 134 -2.48 17.36 -28.55
C CYS A 134 -1.13 16.98 -27.92
N THR A 135 -0.16 17.88 -28.07
CA THR A 135 1.15 17.79 -27.41
C THR A 135 1.34 19.02 -26.54
N PHE A 136 1.87 18.81 -25.34
CA PHE A 136 2.12 19.87 -24.36
C PHE A 136 3.62 19.89 -24.11
N GLU A 137 4.27 21.01 -24.39
CA GLU A 137 5.66 21.22 -23.97
C GLU A 137 5.62 21.65 -22.51
N VAL A 138 6.34 20.92 -21.65
CA VAL A 138 6.34 21.15 -20.20
C VAL A 138 7.74 21.38 -19.67
N LEU A 139 7.85 22.28 -18.70
CA LEU A 139 9.05 22.53 -17.91
C LEU A 139 8.90 21.83 -16.55
N TRP A 140 9.80 20.90 -16.24
CA TRP A 140 9.78 20.16 -14.97
C TRP A 140 10.21 21.06 -13.81
N LYS A 141 9.43 21.09 -12.73
CA LYS A 141 9.68 21.97 -11.56
C LYS A 141 10.66 21.35 -10.56
N HIS A 142 10.74 20.03 -10.50
CA HIS A 142 11.54 19.28 -9.53
C HIS A 142 11.90 17.88 -10.05
N GLY A 143 12.57 17.07 -9.23
CA GLY A 143 13.09 15.78 -9.63
C GLY A 143 14.31 15.84 -10.56
N PRO A 144 14.70 14.71 -11.18
CA PRO A 144 15.91 14.59 -11.98
C PRO A 144 15.88 15.38 -13.30
N LEU A 145 14.70 15.82 -13.74
CA LEU A 145 14.52 16.60 -14.98
C LEU A 145 14.30 18.09 -14.71
N ALA A 146 14.46 18.55 -13.46
CA ALA A 146 14.14 19.93 -13.08
C ALA A 146 14.84 20.95 -13.99
N GLY A 147 14.05 21.86 -14.58
CA GLY A 147 14.53 22.88 -15.51
C GLY A 147 14.66 22.42 -16.98
N GLU A 148 14.40 21.15 -17.28
CA GLU A 148 14.33 20.65 -18.65
C GLU A 148 12.92 20.79 -19.24
N SER A 149 12.86 20.98 -20.57
CA SER A 149 11.61 21.02 -21.32
C SER A 149 11.41 19.76 -22.13
N THR A 150 10.25 19.11 -22.00
CA THR A 150 9.92 17.89 -22.76
C THR A 150 8.49 17.91 -23.31
N PRO A 151 8.23 17.32 -24.48
CA PRO A 151 6.88 17.13 -24.98
C PRO A 151 6.20 15.94 -24.29
N ILE A 152 4.96 16.14 -23.85
CA ILE A 152 4.10 15.08 -23.28
C ILE A 152 2.70 15.07 -23.93
N ASN A 153 1.94 14.01 -23.69
CA ASN A 153 0.56 13.86 -24.16
C ASN A 153 -0.45 13.87 -23.00
N VAL A 154 -1.75 13.91 -23.30
CA VAL A 154 -2.82 13.96 -22.27
C VAL A 154 -2.72 12.80 -21.28
N GLN A 155 -2.41 11.59 -21.76
CA GLN A 155 -2.30 10.38 -20.94
C GLN A 155 -1.27 10.51 -19.81
N ASP A 156 -0.28 11.39 -19.98
CA ASP A 156 0.83 11.61 -19.06
C ASP A 156 0.52 12.71 -18.03
N ILE A 157 -0.67 13.33 -18.08
CA ILE A 157 -1.04 14.49 -17.26
C ILE A 157 -2.07 14.10 -16.20
N CYS A 158 -1.79 14.49 -14.96
CA CYS A 158 -2.70 14.38 -13.82
C CYS A 158 -2.98 15.77 -13.22
N ILE A 159 -4.26 16.14 -13.12
CA ILE A 159 -4.72 17.39 -12.50
C ILE A 159 -4.56 17.29 -10.98
N MET A 160 -4.04 18.37 -10.39
CA MET A 160 -3.89 18.50 -8.94
C MET A 160 -5.00 19.38 -8.37
N GLU A 161 -5.59 18.99 -7.24
CA GLU A 161 -6.40 19.92 -6.44
C GLU A 161 -5.48 20.81 -5.60
N GLN A 162 -5.61 22.14 -5.75
CA GLN A 162 -4.82 23.14 -5.01
C GLN A 162 -5.32 23.35 -3.56
N LYS A 163 -6.04 22.38 -3.00
CA LYS A 163 -6.58 22.46 -1.63
C LYS A 163 -5.69 21.71 -0.66
N TRP A 164 -5.61 22.21 0.57
CA TRP A 164 -4.97 21.47 1.66
C TRP A 164 -5.59 20.06 1.77
N PRO A 165 -4.77 18.99 1.87
CA PRO A 165 -5.29 17.65 2.03
C PRO A 165 -6.11 17.53 3.32
N GLN A 166 -7.40 17.24 3.19
CA GLN A 166 -8.26 16.96 4.34
C GLN A 166 -8.08 15.49 4.76
N ASN A 167 -6.99 15.20 5.46
CA ASN A 167 -6.70 13.87 5.97
C ASN A 167 -6.56 13.90 7.50
N PRO A 168 -7.56 13.39 8.25
CA PRO A 168 -7.55 13.43 9.71
C PRO A 168 -6.32 12.79 10.36
N THR A 169 -5.71 11.79 9.71
CA THR A 169 -4.51 11.12 10.21
C THR A 169 -3.30 12.04 10.10
N LEU A 170 -3.13 12.70 8.96
CA LEU A 170 -2.05 13.68 8.77
C LEU A 170 -2.23 14.88 9.70
N ASP A 171 -3.44 15.44 9.77
CA ASP A 171 -3.75 16.58 10.63
C ASP A 171 -3.45 16.24 12.10
N HIS A 172 -3.87 15.05 12.56
CA HIS A 172 -3.61 14.59 13.92
C HIS A 172 -2.10 14.47 14.22
N PHE A 173 -1.32 13.91 13.30
CA PHE A 173 0.13 13.82 13.47
C PHE A 173 0.80 15.18 13.52
N LEU A 174 0.45 16.08 12.60
CA LEU A 174 1.02 17.42 12.55
C LEU A 174 0.72 18.20 13.83
N ASP A 175 -0.47 18.03 14.41
CA ASP A 175 -0.81 18.62 15.71
C ASP A 175 0.04 18.05 16.86
N ILE A 176 0.25 16.73 16.90
CA ILE A 176 1.15 16.11 17.89
C ILE A 176 2.57 16.67 17.77
N ALA A 177 3.10 16.74 16.54
CA ALA A 177 4.46 17.24 16.30
C ALA A 177 4.59 18.74 16.63
N ARG A 178 3.58 19.57 16.32
CA ARG A 178 3.57 21.01 16.65
C ARG A 178 3.61 21.27 18.15
N ASN A 179 2.79 20.55 18.92
CA ASN A 179 2.66 20.75 20.37
C ASN A 179 3.98 20.56 21.13
N ARG A 180 4.96 19.86 20.55
CA ARG A 180 6.29 19.68 21.14
C ARG A 180 7.11 20.96 21.15
N PHE A 181 6.88 21.86 20.20
CA PHE A 181 7.53 23.17 20.17
C PHE A 181 6.91 24.14 21.18
N ASP A 182 5.60 24.02 21.44
CA ASP A 182 4.89 24.86 22.41
C ASP A 182 5.22 24.50 23.87
N GLY A 183 5.62 23.25 24.13
CA GLY A 183 6.05 22.79 25.46
C GLY A 183 7.42 23.27 25.93
N ASN A 184 8.19 23.94 25.07
CA ASN A 184 9.62 24.20 25.31
C ASN A 184 9.94 25.60 25.90
N ASP A 185 8.93 26.38 26.34
CA ASP A 185 9.17 27.71 26.94
C ASP A 185 9.57 27.67 28.43
N LYS A 186 9.76 26.48 29.02
CA LYS A 186 10.24 26.34 30.41
C LYS A 186 11.11 25.12 30.64
N THR A 187 12.34 25.07 30.13
CA THR A 187 13.56 24.87 30.94
C THR A 187 14.84 24.87 30.09
N SER A 188 15.69 25.85 30.38
CA SER A 188 17.14 25.72 30.56
C SER A 188 17.98 25.01 29.48
N LYS A 189 18.72 25.84 28.74
CA LYS A 189 20.06 25.60 28.17
C LYS A 189 20.75 24.34 28.72
N GLN A 190 20.95 23.34 27.86
CA GLN A 190 22.16 22.53 27.88
C GLN A 190 22.77 22.55 26.47
N ALA A 191 23.94 23.16 26.36
CA ALA A 191 24.83 22.95 25.25
C ALA A 191 25.26 21.47 25.27
N ILE A 192 25.07 20.77 24.16
CA ILE A 192 25.61 19.42 23.97
C ILE A 192 26.71 19.50 22.93
N ASP A 193 27.89 19.12 23.41
CA ASP A 193 29.19 18.92 22.78
C ASP A 193 29.10 18.09 21.47
N PRO A 194 29.75 18.50 20.36
CA PRO A 194 29.66 17.78 19.10
C PRO A 194 30.64 16.62 19.06
N GLU A 195 30.35 15.53 19.77
CA GLU A 195 30.99 14.23 19.53
C GLU A 195 30.12 13.08 20.06
N ARG A 196 29.11 12.67 19.27
CA ARG A 196 28.41 11.40 19.51
C ARG A 196 28.62 10.48 18.33
N SER A 197 29.48 9.50 18.57
CA SER A 197 29.74 8.31 17.74
C SER A 197 28.45 7.66 17.21
N PRO A 198 28.50 6.92 16.09
CA PRO A 198 27.31 6.31 15.50
C PRO A 198 26.68 5.33 16.48
N LEU A 199 25.47 5.64 16.95
CA LEU A 199 24.69 4.73 17.78
C LEU A 199 24.37 3.49 16.95
N LYS A 200 25.05 2.39 17.27
CA LYS A 200 24.71 1.04 16.83
C LYS A 200 23.26 0.74 17.29
N PRO A 201 22.36 0.24 16.43
CA PRO A 201 21.02 -0.13 16.86
C PRO A 201 21.12 -1.33 17.80
N MET A 202 20.67 -1.17 19.05
CA MET A 202 20.40 -2.29 19.95
C MET A 202 18.94 -2.69 19.77
N PHE A 203 18.60 -3.29 18.63
CA PHE A 203 17.31 -3.98 18.47
C PHE A 203 17.39 -5.32 19.20
N GLY A 204 16.52 -5.53 20.20
CA GLY A 204 16.30 -6.87 20.73
C GLY A 204 15.64 -7.74 19.65
N GLU A 205 16.36 -8.76 19.19
CA GLU A 205 15.91 -9.74 18.20
C GLU A 205 14.55 -10.34 18.60
N LYS A 206 13.52 -10.08 17.79
CA LYS A 206 12.29 -10.87 17.79
C LYS A 206 12.06 -11.30 16.36
N ASN A 207 11.92 -12.60 16.16
CA ASN A 207 11.66 -13.20 14.86
C ASN A 207 10.17 -13.51 14.76
N TYR A 208 9.57 -13.36 13.59
CA TYR A 208 8.21 -13.83 13.32
C TYR A 208 8.20 -14.76 12.10
N TYR A 209 7.12 -15.52 11.99
CA TYR A 209 6.90 -16.49 10.92
C TYR A 209 5.72 -16.01 10.09
N ALA A 210 5.90 -15.95 8.79
CA ALA A 210 4.84 -15.58 7.87
C ALA A 210 4.65 -16.65 6.79
N PHE A 211 3.41 -16.86 6.38
CA PHE A 211 3.11 -17.58 5.15
C PHE A 211 1.95 -16.90 4.42
N TRP A 212 1.89 -17.16 3.12
CA TRP A 212 0.99 -16.50 2.19
C TRP A 212 -0.24 -17.35 1.90
N ILE A 213 -1.41 -16.71 1.86
CA ILE A 213 -2.69 -17.30 1.49
C ILE A 213 -3.25 -16.53 0.30
N ASP A 214 -3.46 -17.23 -0.81
CA ASP A 214 -4.08 -16.70 -2.02
C ASP A 214 -5.56 -17.07 -2.14
N ASN A 215 -6.17 -16.52 -3.20
CA ASN A 215 -7.54 -16.83 -3.61
C ASN A 215 -8.61 -16.42 -2.59
N LEU A 216 -8.31 -15.35 -1.85
CA LEU A 216 -9.22 -14.74 -0.89
C LEU A 216 -10.30 -13.92 -1.61
N GLU A 217 -11.47 -13.87 -0.99
CA GLU A 217 -12.54 -12.96 -1.40
C GLU A 217 -12.18 -11.51 -1.04
N LYS A 218 -12.49 -10.58 -1.95
CA LYS A 218 -12.15 -9.15 -1.77
C LYS A 218 -12.87 -8.46 -0.59
N ASP A 219 -13.92 -9.07 -0.06
CA ASP A 219 -14.70 -8.55 1.08
C ASP A 219 -14.37 -9.26 2.41
N LEU A 220 -13.35 -10.12 2.44
CA LEU A 220 -12.82 -10.67 3.68
C LEU A 220 -12.07 -9.57 4.45
N SER A 221 -12.25 -9.56 5.76
CA SER A 221 -11.50 -8.66 6.64
C SER A 221 -10.43 -9.45 7.40
N PRO A 222 -9.32 -8.80 7.80
CA PRO A 222 -8.31 -9.41 8.67
C PRO A 222 -8.89 -10.02 9.95
N MET A 223 -9.86 -9.33 10.57
CA MET A 223 -10.52 -9.79 11.79
C MET A 223 -11.25 -11.12 11.58
N THR A 224 -11.99 -11.24 10.47
CA THR A 224 -12.70 -12.49 10.14
C THR A 224 -11.74 -13.66 9.96
N MET A 225 -10.56 -13.43 9.38
CA MET A 225 -9.54 -14.47 9.23
C MET A 225 -8.87 -14.82 10.56
N ASN A 226 -8.50 -13.80 11.36
CA ASN A 226 -7.92 -14.00 12.69
C ASN A 226 -8.86 -14.79 13.61
N ASP A 227 -10.14 -14.42 13.64
CA ASP A 227 -11.16 -15.09 14.46
C ASP A 227 -11.35 -16.53 14.01
N PHE A 228 -11.46 -16.77 12.69
CA PHE A 228 -11.57 -18.12 12.15
C PHE A 228 -10.34 -18.98 12.50
N ILE A 229 -9.12 -18.46 12.30
CA ILE A 229 -7.88 -19.17 12.64
C ILE A 229 -7.86 -19.50 14.14
N TYR A 230 -8.24 -18.55 14.99
CA TYR A 230 -8.28 -18.75 16.43
C TYR A 230 -9.32 -19.80 16.83
N GLU A 231 -10.52 -19.77 16.24
CA GLU A 231 -11.59 -20.75 16.49
C GLU A 231 -11.15 -22.17 16.11
N GLN A 232 -10.46 -22.34 14.98
CA GLN A 232 -10.07 -23.67 14.49
C GLN A 232 -8.79 -24.21 15.13
N THR A 233 -7.86 -23.33 15.53
CA THR A 233 -6.50 -23.76 15.94
C THR A 233 -6.09 -23.28 17.33
N SER A 234 -6.88 -22.40 17.95
CA SER A 234 -6.53 -21.66 19.18
C SER A 234 -5.24 -20.84 19.08
N LEU A 235 -4.80 -20.49 17.86
CA LEU A 235 -3.61 -19.69 17.62
C LEU A 235 -3.96 -18.22 17.48
N SER A 236 -3.18 -17.38 18.15
CA SER A 236 -3.22 -15.94 17.92
C SER A 236 -2.35 -15.62 16.71
N SER A 237 -2.98 -15.10 15.66
CA SER A 237 -2.32 -14.69 14.43
C SER A 237 -2.66 -13.24 14.12
N GLN A 238 -1.85 -12.61 13.26
CA GLN A 238 -2.22 -11.36 12.62
C GLN A 238 -2.27 -11.60 11.11
N VAL A 239 -3.34 -11.15 10.48
CA VAL A 239 -3.51 -11.23 9.03
C VAL A 239 -3.38 -9.85 8.42
N GLU A 240 -2.58 -9.75 7.38
CA GLU A 240 -2.51 -8.58 6.50
C GLU A 240 -3.07 -8.98 5.14
N LEU A 241 -3.91 -8.14 4.53
CA LEU A 241 -4.50 -8.41 3.22
C LEU A 241 -3.85 -7.54 2.16
N SER A 242 -3.46 -8.17 1.06
CA SER A 242 -3.03 -7.53 -0.17
C SER A 242 -4.16 -7.61 -1.20
N TYR A 243 -4.50 -6.46 -1.76
CA TYR A 243 -5.53 -6.33 -2.79
C TYR A 243 -4.84 -6.06 -4.11
N SER A 244 -5.01 -6.97 -5.07
CA SER A 244 -4.53 -6.71 -6.43
C SER A 244 -5.51 -5.81 -7.19
N VAL A 245 -4.97 -4.85 -7.93
CA VAL A 245 -5.72 -3.95 -8.83
C VAL A 245 -6.20 -4.65 -10.10
N LEU A 246 -5.61 -5.80 -10.46
CA LEU A 246 -6.03 -6.54 -11.64
C LEU A 246 -7.36 -7.29 -11.38
N PRO A 247 -8.38 -7.13 -12.23
CA PRO A 247 -9.67 -7.84 -12.07
C PRO A 247 -9.53 -9.37 -12.01
N VAL A 248 -8.49 -9.90 -12.66
CA VAL A 248 -8.17 -11.33 -12.77
C VAL A 248 -7.57 -11.88 -11.47
N MET A 249 -6.99 -11.02 -10.63
CA MET A 249 -6.29 -11.43 -9.42
C MET A 249 -7.22 -11.38 -8.20
N SER A 250 -7.27 -12.49 -7.48
CA SER A 250 -7.94 -12.59 -6.19
C SER A 250 -7.22 -11.75 -5.13
N CYS A 251 -7.92 -11.45 -4.02
CA CYS A 251 -7.24 -10.95 -2.83
C CYS A 251 -6.30 -12.05 -2.30
N SER A 252 -5.22 -11.62 -1.67
CA SER A 252 -4.25 -12.48 -1.03
C SER A 252 -3.94 -11.93 0.36
N GLY A 253 -3.40 -12.75 1.25
CA GLY A 253 -3.14 -12.33 2.62
C GLY A 253 -1.93 -13.02 3.21
N MET A 254 -1.25 -12.31 4.08
CA MET A 254 -0.13 -12.82 4.85
C MET A 254 -0.58 -13.10 6.27
N VAL A 255 -0.30 -14.30 6.78
CA VAL A 255 -0.58 -14.67 8.18
C VAL A 255 0.72 -14.67 8.96
N LEU A 256 0.77 -13.86 10.01
CA LEU A 256 1.93 -13.61 10.85
C LEU A 256 1.76 -14.27 12.22
N LEU A 257 2.79 -15.02 12.65
CA LEU A 257 2.83 -15.76 13.91
C LEU A 257 4.15 -15.49 14.65
N ARG A 258 4.09 -15.53 15.98
CA ARG A 258 5.25 -15.20 16.84
C ARG A 258 6.26 -16.33 16.96
N THR A 259 5.83 -17.59 16.82
CA THR A 259 6.68 -18.75 17.09
C THR A 259 6.63 -19.74 15.95
N GLU A 260 7.73 -20.46 15.75
CA GLU A 260 7.84 -21.51 14.73
C GLU A 260 6.84 -22.63 14.99
N LYS A 261 6.63 -22.94 16.28
CA LYS A 261 5.70 -23.97 16.72
C LYS A 261 4.28 -23.64 16.30
N ASP A 262 3.85 -22.39 16.49
CA ASP A 262 2.52 -21.93 16.11
C ASP A 262 2.38 -21.88 14.58
N ALA A 263 3.43 -21.44 13.88
CA ALA A 263 3.46 -21.45 12.41
C ALA A 263 3.31 -22.85 11.83
N LYS A 264 4.07 -23.83 12.36
CA LYS A 264 3.96 -25.24 11.96
C LYS A 264 2.57 -25.80 12.26
N LYS A 265 2.03 -25.54 13.45
CA LYS A 265 0.68 -25.98 13.82
C LYS A 265 -0.39 -25.42 12.88
N LEU A 266 -0.27 -24.16 12.47
CA LEU A 266 -1.22 -23.56 11.54
C LEU A 266 -1.05 -24.11 10.12
N LEU A 267 0.19 -24.32 9.68
CA LEU A 267 0.49 -24.90 8.38
C LEU A 267 -0.04 -26.34 8.27
N ASP A 268 0.18 -27.16 9.30
CA ASP A 268 -0.34 -28.54 9.39
C ASP A 268 -1.86 -28.57 9.30
N PHE A 269 -2.54 -27.61 9.94
CA PHE A 269 -3.99 -27.45 9.82
C PHE A 269 -4.40 -27.07 8.40
N LEU A 270 -3.78 -26.05 7.80
CA LEU A 270 -4.15 -25.57 6.47
C LEU A 270 -3.88 -26.58 5.34
N LEU A 271 -2.90 -27.47 5.53
CA LEU A 271 -2.51 -28.50 4.57
C LEU A 271 -3.12 -29.89 4.89
N ASP A 272 -3.95 -30.00 5.93
CA ASP A 272 -4.58 -31.27 6.30
C ASP A 272 -5.49 -31.79 5.17
N PRO A 273 -5.21 -32.97 4.61
CA PRO A 273 -6.01 -33.52 3.52
C PRO A 273 -7.46 -33.83 3.91
N ALA A 274 -7.80 -33.86 5.20
CA ALA A 274 -9.16 -34.06 5.67
C ALA A 274 -10.09 -32.88 5.38
N HIS A 275 -9.56 -31.68 5.15
CA HIS A 275 -10.39 -30.50 4.94
C HIS A 275 -9.74 -29.43 4.04
N ILE A 276 -10.57 -28.48 3.58
CA ILE A 276 -10.13 -27.27 2.88
C ILE A 276 -10.89 -26.07 3.47
N VAL A 277 -10.18 -24.99 3.79
CA VAL A 277 -10.82 -23.73 4.18
C VAL A 277 -11.43 -23.09 2.93
N VAL A 278 -12.73 -22.81 2.98
CA VAL A 278 -13.47 -22.19 1.88
C VAL A 278 -14.25 -20.96 2.36
N SER A 279 -14.43 -19.98 1.47
CA SER A 279 -15.38 -18.90 1.69
C SER A 279 -16.82 -19.45 1.66
N SER A 280 -17.77 -18.69 2.21
CA SER A 280 -19.20 -18.98 2.09
C SER A 280 -19.67 -19.02 0.63
N ARG A 281 -18.90 -18.42 -0.29
CA ARG A 281 -19.11 -18.42 -1.74
C ARG A 281 -18.38 -19.58 -2.46
N GLY A 282 -17.71 -20.46 -1.71
CA GLY A 282 -17.05 -21.66 -2.21
C GLY A 282 -15.65 -21.46 -2.77
N ARG A 283 -15.01 -20.29 -2.54
CA ARG A 283 -13.61 -20.08 -2.94
C ARG A 283 -12.68 -20.74 -1.93
N PRO A 284 -11.80 -21.67 -2.35
CA PRO A 284 -10.84 -22.29 -1.45
C PRO A 284 -9.65 -21.36 -1.19
N TRP A 285 -9.16 -21.37 0.04
CA TRP A 285 -7.86 -20.81 0.37
C TRP A 285 -6.77 -21.62 -0.31
N PHE A 286 -5.76 -20.93 -0.83
CA PHE A 286 -4.59 -21.54 -1.45
C PHE A 286 -3.35 -21.19 -0.65
N VAL A 287 -2.70 -22.19 -0.06
CA VAL A 287 -1.51 -22.03 0.78
C VAL A 287 -0.37 -22.79 0.13
N ARG A 288 0.79 -22.14 0.03
CA ARG A 288 2.01 -22.77 -0.45
C ARG A 288 2.91 -23.15 0.72
N ASP A 289 3.36 -24.40 0.73
CA ASP A 289 4.22 -24.97 1.75
C ASP A 289 5.62 -24.33 1.78
N ASP A 290 6.15 -23.95 0.62
CA ASP A 290 7.47 -23.35 0.44
C ASP A 290 7.55 -21.85 0.84
N TRP A 291 6.42 -21.22 1.13
CA TRP A 291 6.35 -19.80 1.48
C TRP A 291 6.42 -19.49 2.98
N CYS A 292 6.46 -20.51 3.85
CA CYS A 292 6.70 -20.27 5.28
C CYS A 292 8.14 -19.79 5.50
N ARG A 293 8.30 -18.49 5.80
CA ARG A 293 9.61 -17.88 6.04
C ARG A 293 9.69 -17.24 7.42
N LYS A 294 10.87 -17.37 8.02
CA LYS A 294 11.25 -16.62 9.21
C LYS A 294 11.67 -15.22 8.75
N PHE A 295 11.06 -14.21 9.34
CA PHE A 295 11.42 -12.82 9.13
C PHE A 295 12.08 -12.27 10.39
N GLU A 296 13.19 -11.58 10.19
CA GLU A 296 13.91 -10.86 11.25
C GLU A 296 13.33 -9.45 11.33
N GLY A 297 12.77 -9.09 12.49
CA GLY A 297 12.14 -7.79 12.68
C GLY A 297 10.99 -7.82 13.68
N ALA A 298 10.59 -6.66 14.18
CA ALA A 298 9.46 -6.59 15.07
C ALA A 298 8.17 -6.97 14.32
N MET A 299 7.44 -7.97 14.83
CA MET A 299 6.08 -8.25 14.38
C MET A 299 5.23 -6.99 14.63
N PRO A 300 4.51 -6.45 13.63
CA PRO A 300 3.57 -5.36 13.83
C PRO A 300 2.65 -5.68 15.01
N ARG A 301 2.39 -4.73 15.91
CA ARG A 301 1.45 -4.95 17.02
C ARG A 301 0.18 -4.17 16.77
N TYR A 302 -0.70 -4.73 15.95
CA TYR A 302 -2.10 -4.31 15.99
C TYR A 302 -2.72 -4.99 17.21
N GLU A 303 -2.90 -4.25 18.31
CA GLU A 303 -3.79 -4.71 19.38
C GLU A 303 -5.22 -4.74 18.84
N VAL A 304 -5.67 -5.92 18.41
CA VAL A 304 -7.09 -6.15 18.15
C VAL A 304 -7.79 -6.10 19.50
N LYS A 305 -8.32 -4.92 19.87
CA LYS A 305 -9.27 -4.80 20.98
C LYS A 305 -10.47 -5.69 20.66
N ARG A 306 -10.48 -6.91 21.23
CA ARG A 306 -11.61 -7.85 21.12
C ARG A 306 -12.86 -7.16 21.67
N SER A 307 -13.77 -6.78 20.79
CA SER A 307 -15.11 -6.40 21.20
C SER A 307 -15.83 -7.67 21.68
N ASN A 308 -16.33 -7.67 22.92
CA ASN A 308 -17.16 -8.76 23.47
C ASN A 308 -18.54 -8.89 22.79
N ARG A 309 -18.71 -8.43 21.54
CA ARG A 309 -19.93 -8.68 20.76
C ARG A 309 -19.87 -10.09 20.17
N VAL A 310 -20.15 -11.07 21.03
CA VAL A 310 -20.74 -12.34 20.62
C VAL A 310 -22.11 -12.01 20.02
N GLN A 311 -22.17 -11.72 18.72
CA GLN A 311 -23.41 -11.68 17.95
C GLN A 311 -23.10 -11.80 16.45
N GLN A 312 -23.09 -13.05 16.00
CA GLN A 312 -23.39 -13.50 14.63
C GLN A 312 -22.81 -12.63 13.49
N ALA A 313 -21.49 -12.64 13.32
CA ALA A 313 -20.96 -12.50 11.97
C ALA A 313 -21.34 -13.80 11.22
N SER A 314 -22.18 -13.73 10.20
CA SER A 314 -22.43 -14.88 9.32
C SER A 314 -21.07 -15.44 8.90
N SER A 315 -20.78 -16.71 9.17
CA SER A 315 -19.44 -17.27 8.99
C SER A 315 -19.03 -17.20 7.51
N LYS A 316 -18.31 -16.13 7.13
CA LYS A 316 -17.81 -15.91 5.76
C LYS A 316 -16.82 -16.99 5.33
N LEU A 317 -16.33 -17.78 6.28
CA LEU A 317 -15.39 -18.88 6.13
C LEU A 317 -15.97 -20.14 6.77
N LYS A 318 -15.66 -21.30 6.21
CA LYS A 318 -16.03 -22.62 6.73
C LYS A 318 -15.05 -23.69 6.26
N LEU A 319 -15.16 -24.88 6.85
CA LEU A 319 -14.41 -26.06 6.45
C LEU A 319 -15.24 -26.94 5.51
N ALA A 320 -14.68 -27.23 4.33
CA ALA A 320 -15.16 -28.26 3.45
C ALA A 320 -14.42 -29.56 3.79
N TYR A 321 -15.15 -30.62 4.18
CA TYR A 321 -14.54 -31.89 4.60
C TYR A 321 -14.46 -32.90 3.45
N ARG A 322 -13.40 -33.71 3.47
CA ARG A 322 -13.14 -34.76 2.48
C ARG A 322 -14.35 -35.68 2.30
N GLY A 323 -14.68 -36.01 1.06
CA GLY A 323 -15.84 -36.84 0.70
C GLY A 323 -17.16 -36.06 0.54
N THR A 324 -17.16 -34.75 0.77
CA THR A 324 -18.29 -33.89 0.41
C THR A 324 -18.16 -33.33 -1.01
N LYS A 325 -19.28 -33.08 -1.69
CA LYS A 325 -19.26 -32.41 -3.02
C LYS A 325 -18.58 -31.04 -2.99
N GLU A 326 -18.68 -30.34 -1.86
CA GLU A 326 -18.03 -29.05 -1.67
C GLU A 326 -16.50 -29.18 -1.62
N TYR A 327 -15.99 -30.20 -0.93
CA TYR A 327 -14.55 -30.48 -0.90
C TYR A 327 -14.01 -30.84 -2.28
N GLU A 328 -14.69 -31.71 -3.03
CA GLU A 328 -14.25 -32.09 -4.38
C GLU A 328 -14.15 -30.85 -5.29
N ARG A 329 -15.16 -29.99 -5.26
CA ARG A 329 -15.15 -28.71 -6.01
C ARG A 329 -14.03 -27.78 -5.56
N ALA A 330 -13.84 -27.64 -4.24
CA ALA A 330 -12.77 -26.83 -3.68
C ALA A 330 -11.39 -27.35 -4.10
N LYS A 331 -11.22 -28.68 -4.17
CA LYS A 331 -9.98 -29.32 -4.59
C LYS A 331 -9.67 -29.08 -6.07
N GLU A 332 -10.67 -29.19 -6.94
CA GLU A 332 -10.55 -28.84 -8.36
C GLU A 332 -10.14 -27.37 -8.54
N LEU A 333 -10.78 -26.45 -7.81
CA LEU A 333 -10.45 -25.01 -7.84
C LEU A 333 -9.04 -24.71 -7.31
N GLN A 334 -8.56 -25.39 -6.27
CA GLN A 334 -7.16 -25.30 -5.83
C GLN A 334 -6.19 -25.79 -6.92
N GLY A 335 -6.56 -26.86 -7.65
CA GLY A 335 -5.78 -27.38 -8.78
C GLY A 335 -5.63 -26.34 -9.89
N LEU A 336 -6.74 -25.76 -10.35
CA LEU A 336 -6.72 -24.68 -11.35
C LEU A 336 -5.90 -23.47 -10.90
N ARG A 337 -5.98 -23.12 -9.60
CA ARG A 337 -5.18 -22.03 -9.04
C ARG A 337 -3.69 -22.35 -9.05
N CYS A 338 -3.32 -23.58 -8.72
CA CYS A 338 -1.93 -24.06 -8.78
C CYS A 338 -1.37 -24.00 -10.21
N GLU A 339 -2.13 -24.48 -11.20
CA GLU A 339 -1.73 -24.43 -12.61
C GLU A 339 -1.54 -23.00 -13.12
N PHE A 340 -2.47 -22.10 -12.77
CA PHE A 340 -2.38 -20.68 -13.11
C PHE A 340 -1.14 -20.03 -12.48
N HIS A 341 -0.89 -20.30 -11.19
CA HIS A 341 0.28 -19.78 -10.50
C HIS A 341 1.59 -20.27 -11.13
N ASN A 342 1.68 -21.56 -11.46
CA ASN A 342 2.86 -22.14 -12.12
C ASN A 342 3.11 -21.49 -13.48
N HIS A 343 2.05 -21.19 -14.25
CA HIS A 343 2.18 -20.44 -15.50
C HIS A 343 2.72 -19.03 -15.27
N LEU A 344 2.22 -18.31 -14.27
CA LEU A 344 2.73 -16.99 -13.91
C LEU A 344 4.21 -17.06 -13.51
N GLU A 345 4.62 -18.03 -12.69
CA GLU A 345 6.04 -18.20 -12.33
C GLU A 345 6.92 -18.47 -13.55
N CYS A 346 6.47 -19.30 -14.50
CA CYS A 346 7.20 -19.53 -15.73
C CYS A 346 7.37 -18.23 -16.55
N ILE A 347 6.34 -17.40 -16.64
CA ILE A 347 6.39 -16.11 -17.32
C ILE A 347 7.37 -15.16 -16.61
N TYR A 348 7.29 -15.06 -15.28
CA TYR A 348 8.21 -14.21 -14.51
C TYR A 348 9.66 -14.66 -14.62
N ARG A 349 9.95 -15.97 -14.53
CA ARG A 349 11.31 -16.50 -14.70
C ARG A 349 11.86 -16.27 -16.11
N ARG A 350 11.01 -16.41 -17.12
CA ARG A 350 11.38 -16.11 -18.50
C ARG A 350 11.73 -14.63 -18.64
N LEU A 351 10.87 -13.75 -18.10
CA LEU A 351 11.11 -12.32 -18.10
C LEU A 351 12.43 -11.97 -17.40
N GLU A 352 12.67 -12.48 -16.19
CA GLU A 352 13.91 -12.25 -15.45
C GLU A 352 15.14 -12.74 -16.23
N SER A 353 15.02 -13.86 -16.95
CA SER A 353 16.12 -14.40 -17.77
C SER A 353 16.39 -13.52 -18.99
N GLU A 354 15.36 -13.08 -19.71
CA GLU A 354 15.49 -12.19 -20.87
C GLU A 354 16.03 -10.82 -20.45
N GLU A 355 15.55 -10.25 -19.35
CA GLU A 355 16.09 -9.02 -18.76
C GLU A 355 17.57 -9.18 -18.39
N ARG A 356 17.96 -10.29 -17.77
CA ARG A 356 19.36 -10.56 -17.41
C ARG A 356 20.27 -10.65 -18.63
N ILE A 357 19.81 -11.29 -19.72
CA ILE A 357 20.57 -11.37 -20.97
C ILE A 357 20.80 -9.95 -21.53
N LEU A 358 19.73 -9.15 -21.61
CA LEU A 358 19.81 -7.78 -22.11
C LEU A 358 20.72 -6.88 -21.23
N LEU A 359 20.66 -7.03 -19.92
CA LEU A 359 21.44 -6.22 -18.98
C LEU A 359 22.91 -6.63 -18.87
N THR A 360 23.25 -7.90 -19.12
CA THR A 360 24.64 -8.40 -18.96
C THR A 360 25.40 -8.55 -20.27
N GLY A 361 24.75 -8.38 -21.42
CA GLY A 361 25.39 -8.40 -22.73
C GLY A 361 26.09 -9.74 -23.09
N ARG A 362 25.77 -10.82 -22.38
CA ARG A 362 26.22 -12.17 -22.72
C ARG A 362 25.09 -12.90 -23.45
N GLU A 363 25.29 -13.09 -24.74
CA GLU A 363 24.57 -14.10 -25.53
C GLU A 363 24.83 -15.52 -25.02
#